data_AF-A0A182SY03-F1
#
_entry.id   AF-A0A182SY03-F1
#
_cell.length_a   1.000
_cell.length_b   1.000
_cell.length_c   1.000
_cell.angle_alpha   90.00
_cell.angle_beta   90.00
_cell.angle_gamma   90.00
#
_symmetry.space_group_name_H-M   'P 1'
#
loop_
_entity.id
_entity.type
_entity.pdbx_description
1 polymer ?
#
loop_
_entity_poly.entity_id
_entity_poly.type
_entity_poly.pdbx_seq_one_letter_code
_entity_poly.pdbx_strand_id
1 'polypeptide(L)'
;MSVSVNRRNNTTQFVNRAELLSSRALPQQKIIVITDKVGFEPNASAVIVSWLKEQYGDTACPAVLVNHLSETTKFQLMIISKLERQFEPAQIFKYIARCRKTPSIEHVFIWIVEQKLQDTFLLPYIEHMADSVTTFEDKTHLSLLVKKPTGAVTNKYYEFDPMKDSFFIVEVKRSASAKQSTATKEEVDPPAPNPAALGTFKIDLKDEEIAAKNALTLPFEL
;
A
#
# COMPACT_ATOMS: atom_id res chain seq x y z
N MET A 1 50.46 -4.39 35.66
CA MET A 1 50.13 -3.91 34.30
C MET A 1 48.91 -4.68 33.82
N SER A 2 47.73 -4.06 33.87
CA SER A 2 46.45 -4.68 33.49
C SER A 2 45.98 -4.09 32.17
N VAL A 3 45.90 -4.92 31.13
CA VAL A 3 45.46 -4.52 29.79
C VAL A 3 43.93 -4.57 29.76
N SER A 4 43.30 -3.40 29.81
CA SER A 4 41.86 -3.26 29.64
C SER A 4 41.50 -3.41 28.16
N VAL A 5 40.88 -4.53 27.80
CA VAL A 5 40.30 -4.77 26.48
C VAL A 5 39.02 -3.94 26.36
N ASN A 6 39.11 -2.79 25.69
CA ASN A 6 37.93 -2.03 25.27
C ASN A 6 37.20 -2.79 24.16
N ARG A 7 36.18 -3.57 24.54
CA ARG A 7 35.12 -4.04 23.63
C ARG A 7 34.37 -2.80 23.14
N ARG A 8 34.72 -2.31 21.95
CA ARG A 8 33.92 -1.32 21.22
C ARG A 8 32.61 -2.01 20.81
N ASN A 9 31.52 -1.66 21.50
CA ASN A 9 30.17 -1.94 21.04
C ASN A 9 29.94 -1.12 19.76
N ASN A 10 30.05 -1.76 18.60
CA ASN A 10 29.58 -1.23 17.32
C ASN A 10 28.04 -1.34 17.24
N THR A 11 27.34 -0.63 18.12
CA THR A 11 25.86 -0.55 18.12
C THR A 11 25.41 0.90 18.02
N THR A 12 26.08 1.66 17.15
CA THR A 12 25.76 3.06 16.87
C THR A 12 25.97 3.33 15.39
N GLN A 13 25.04 2.87 14.55
CA GLN A 13 24.91 3.40 13.19
C GLN A 13 23.57 3.14 12.48
N PHE A 14 22.44 3.20 13.19
CA PHE A 14 21.14 3.55 12.58
C PHE A 14 20.30 4.25 13.65
N VAL A 15 20.64 5.51 13.94
CA VAL A 15 19.72 6.39 14.65
C VAL A 15 18.59 6.68 13.65
N ASN A 16 17.55 5.86 13.67
CA ASN A 16 16.33 6.11 12.91
C ASN A 16 15.74 7.42 13.45
N ARG A 17 15.98 8.51 12.71
CA ARG A 17 15.42 9.82 13.04
C ARG A 17 13.92 9.72 12.86
N ALA A 18 13.17 10.02 13.92
CA ALA A 18 11.73 10.14 13.83
C ALA A 18 11.39 11.28 12.84
N GLU A 19 10.51 11.00 11.89
CA GLU A 19 10.07 11.93 10.86
C GLU A 19 8.55 11.99 10.82
N LEU A 20 7.95 13.04 10.27
CA LEU A 20 6.51 13.11 10.08
C LEU A 20 6.09 12.20 8.93
N LEU A 21 5.02 11.42 9.11
CA LEU A 21 4.45 10.62 8.03
C LEU A 21 4.02 11.49 6.84
N SER A 22 3.49 12.68 7.12
CA SER A 22 3.05 13.62 6.09
C SER A 22 4.19 14.04 5.15
N SER A 23 5.43 14.12 5.63
CA SER A 23 6.59 14.48 4.80
C SER A 23 7.04 13.36 3.85
N ARG A 24 6.53 12.14 4.06
CA ARG A 24 6.79 10.97 3.20
C ARG A 24 5.60 10.65 2.30
N ALA A 25 4.38 10.89 2.77
CA ALA A 25 3.15 10.46 2.10
C ALA A 25 2.58 11.45 1.07
N LEU A 26 2.87 12.76 1.21
CA LEU A 26 2.29 13.83 0.40
C LEU A 26 3.19 14.35 -0.75
N PRO A 27 4.53 14.46 -0.61
CA PRO A 27 5.34 15.08 -1.65
C PRO A 27 5.31 14.32 -2.98
N GLN A 28 4.80 14.99 -4.02
CA GLN A 28 4.70 14.50 -5.41
C GLN A 28 3.63 13.44 -5.66
N GLN A 29 2.79 13.11 -4.67
CA GLN A 29 1.66 12.19 -4.86
C GLN A 29 0.36 12.97 -5.06
N LYS A 30 -0.43 12.59 -6.05
CA LYS A 30 -1.72 13.20 -6.31
C LYS A 30 -2.86 12.37 -5.77
N ILE A 31 -2.83 11.06 -5.98
CA ILE A 31 -3.80 10.11 -5.45
C ILE A 31 -3.17 9.37 -4.28
N ILE A 32 -3.61 9.67 -3.06
CA ILE A 32 -3.06 9.13 -1.82
C ILE A 32 -4.12 8.25 -1.17
N VAL A 33 -3.88 6.95 -1.10
CA VAL A 33 -4.79 5.99 -0.47
C VAL A 33 -4.35 5.76 0.97
N ILE A 34 -5.31 5.77 1.89
CA ILE A 34 -5.15 5.39 3.29
C ILE A 34 -6.03 4.16 3.53
N THR A 35 -5.39 3.01 3.72
CA THR A 35 -6.03 1.76 4.11
C THR A 35 -6.01 1.65 5.63
N ASP A 36 -7.18 1.69 6.24
CA ASP A 36 -7.39 1.73 7.67
C ASP A 36 -7.93 0.39 8.17
N LYS A 37 -7.05 -0.44 8.73
CA LYS A 37 -7.42 -1.74 9.33
C LYS A 37 -7.77 -1.62 10.82
N VAL A 38 -7.60 -0.43 11.39
CA VAL A 38 -7.63 -0.17 12.84
C VAL A 38 -8.92 0.54 13.26
N GLY A 39 -9.53 1.30 12.35
CA GLY A 39 -10.76 2.05 12.58
C GLY A 39 -10.55 3.53 12.91
N PHE A 40 -9.48 4.15 12.39
CA PHE A 40 -9.22 5.59 12.51
C PHE A 40 -10.14 6.49 11.67
N GLU A 41 -11.00 5.95 10.79
CA GLU A 41 -11.90 6.68 9.90
C GLU A 41 -12.68 7.85 10.54
N PRO A 42 -13.23 7.75 11.77
CA PRO A 42 -13.92 8.90 12.39
C PRO A 42 -13.04 10.15 12.51
N ASN A 43 -11.72 9.96 12.60
CA ASN A 43 -10.73 11.02 12.71
C ASN A 43 -10.07 11.36 11.36
N ALA A 44 -10.48 10.75 10.25
CA ALA A 44 -9.85 10.93 8.93
C ALA A 44 -9.67 12.41 8.56
N SER A 45 -10.73 13.21 8.71
CA SER A 45 -10.68 14.65 8.43
C SER A 45 -9.65 15.38 9.29
N ALA A 46 -9.56 15.05 10.58
CA ALA A 46 -8.59 15.66 11.50
C ALA A 46 -7.15 15.28 11.13
N VAL A 47 -6.92 14.00 10.81
CA VAL A 47 -5.62 13.51 10.35
C VAL A 47 -5.17 14.23 9.08
N ILE A 48 -6.04 14.32 8.07
CA ILE A 48 -5.71 15.00 6.82
C ILE A 48 -5.47 16.50 7.02
N VAL A 49 -6.25 17.16 7.87
CA VAL A 49 -5.99 18.57 8.22
C VAL A 49 -4.64 18.72 8.91
N SER A 50 -4.26 17.82 9.82
CA SER A 50 -2.93 17.83 10.44
C SER A 50 -1.83 17.67 9.39
N TRP A 51 -1.95 16.69 8.49
CA TRP A 51 -0.96 16.47 7.43
C TRP A 51 -0.81 17.69 6.52
N LEU A 52 -1.92 18.34 6.15
CA LEU A 52 -1.88 19.55 5.33
C LEU A 52 -1.23 20.72 6.08
N LYS A 53 -1.52 20.91 7.37
CA LYS A 53 -0.87 21.94 8.19
C LYS A 53 0.64 21.68 8.35
N GLU A 54 1.02 20.43 8.56
CA GLU A 54 2.41 20.01 8.68
C GLU A 54 3.21 20.30 7.39
N GLN A 55 2.59 20.16 6.20
CA GLN A 55 3.27 20.38 4.92
C GLN A 55 3.18 21.82 4.40
N TYR A 56 2.04 22.50 4.61
CA TYR A 56 1.74 23.79 3.98
C TYR A 56 1.58 24.94 4.99
N GLY A 57 1.71 24.67 6.29
CA GLY A 57 1.55 25.64 7.37
C GLY A 57 0.09 25.86 7.77
N ASP A 58 -0.13 26.75 8.75
CA ASP A 58 -1.47 27.01 9.32
C ASP A 58 -2.48 27.64 8.35
N THR A 59 -2.00 28.19 7.23
CA THR A 59 -2.82 28.78 6.17
C THR A 59 -3.27 27.78 5.11
N ALA A 60 -2.95 26.49 5.29
CA ALA A 60 -3.36 25.43 4.38
C ALA A 60 -4.88 25.41 4.18
N CYS A 61 -5.31 25.35 2.92
CA CYS A 61 -6.71 25.09 2.60
C CYS A 61 -7.11 23.71 3.17
N PRO A 62 -8.26 23.56 3.84
CA PRO A 62 -8.68 22.26 4.33
C PRO A 62 -9.07 21.34 3.16
N ALA A 63 -8.92 20.03 3.36
CA ALA A 63 -9.47 19.05 2.43
C ALA A 63 -11.00 19.07 2.49
N VAL A 64 -11.65 19.19 1.34
CA VAL A 64 -13.11 19.12 1.26
C VAL A 64 -13.56 17.68 1.15
N LEU A 65 -14.50 17.29 2.01
CA LEU A 65 -15.14 15.98 1.94
C LEU A 65 -15.97 15.87 0.66
N VAL A 66 -15.66 14.88 -0.16
CA VAL A 66 -16.38 14.56 -1.39
C VAL A 66 -17.70 13.89 -1.04
N ASN A 67 -18.81 14.48 -1.48
CA ASN A 67 -20.17 13.96 -1.30
C ASN A 67 -20.88 13.72 -2.63
N HIS A 68 -20.53 14.44 -3.70
CA HIS A 68 -21.28 14.44 -4.95
C HIS A 68 -20.49 14.02 -6.18
N LEU A 69 -19.20 13.68 -6.03
CA LEU A 69 -18.30 13.38 -7.16
C LEU A 69 -18.26 14.54 -8.18
N SER A 70 -18.32 15.77 -7.70
CA SER A 70 -18.32 17.00 -8.53
C SER A 70 -17.41 18.09 -7.96
N GLU A 71 -16.84 17.88 -6.78
CA GLU A 71 -15.97 18.79 -6.07
C GLU A 71 -14.68 19.03 -6.86
N THR A 72 -14.22 20.28 -6.87
CA THR A 72 -13.08 20.77 -7.68
C THR A 72 -12.00 21.43 -6.83
N THR A 73 -12.11 21.33 -5.51
CA THR A 73 -11.18 21.96 -4.57
C THR A 73 -9.79 21.35 -4.66
N LYS A 74 -8.81 22.17 -4.25
CA LYS A 74 -7.38 21.85 -4.26
C LYS A 74 -7.06 20.54 -3.56
N PHE A 75 -7.63 20.34 -2.37
CA PHE A 75 -7.50 19.13 -1.59
C PHE A 75 -8.87 18.50 -1.38
N GLN A 76 -8.93 17.18 -1.52
CA GLN A 76 -10.17 16.41 -1.46
C GLN A 76 -10.00 15.20 -0.56
N LEU A 77 -11.02 14.90 0.23
CA LEU A 77 -11.10 13.70 1.06
C LEU A 77 -12.28 12.85 0.59
N MET A 78 -12.00 11.62 0.19
CA MET A 78 -12.99 10.62 -0.19
C MET A 78 -13.03 9.55 0.89
N ILE A 79 -14.21 9.31 1.48
CA ILE A 79 -14.44 8.17 2.39
C ILE A 79 -15.18 7.10 1.58
N ILE A 80 -14.49 6.03 1.17
CA ILE A 80 -15.04 5.07 0.20
C ILE A 80 -16.27 4.35 0.75
N SER A 81 -16.25 3.95 2.02
CA SER A 81 -17.38 3.30 2.69
C SER A 81 -18.67 4.15 2.69
N LYS A 82 -18.55 5.49 2.58
CA LYS A 82 -19.67 6.42 2.45
C LYS A 82 -20.11 6.61 1.01
N LEU A 83 -19.15 6.70 0.08
CA LEU A 83 -19.41 6.95 -1.34
C LEU A 83 -20.01 5.73 -2.03
N GLU A 84 -19.54 4.53 -1.71
CA GLU A 84 -20.05 3.27 -2.26
C GLU A 84 -21.54 3.06 -1.97
N ARG A 85 -22.07 3.61 -0.87
CA ARG A 85 -23.50 3.55 -0.54
C ARG A 85 -24.38 4.44 -1.42
N GLN A 86 -23.79 5.36 -2.16
CA GLN A 86 -24.49 6.41 -2.92
C GLN A 86 -24.18 6.36 -4.42
N PHE A 87 -23.03 5.79 -4.78
CA PHE A 87 -22.52 5.81 -6.14
C PHE A 87 -22.01 4.44 -6.55
N GLU A 88 -22.23 4.12 -7.81
CA GLU A 88 -21.69 2.91 -8.42
C GLU A 88 -20.15 2.96 -8.44
N PRO A 89 -19.45 1.82 -8.25
CA PRO A 89 -18.00 1.73 -8.34
C PRO A 89 -17.41 2.41 -9.59
N ALA A 90 -18.07 2.24 -10.74
CA ALA A 90 -17.65 2.86 -12.01
C ALA A 90 -17.65 4.40 -11.96
N GLN A 91 -18.58 5.02 -11.21
CA GLN A 91 -18.64 6.47 -11.04
C GLN A 91 -17.48 6.95 -10.15
N ILE A 92 -17.21 6.23 -9.07
CA ILE A 92 -16.09 6.52 -8.15
C ILE A 92 -14.77 6.46 -8.93
N PHE A 93 -14.54 5.41 -9.71
CA PHE A 93 -13.33 5.25 -10.52
C PHE A 93 -13.16 6.34 -11.57
N LYS A 94 -14.25 6.70 -12.27
CA LYS A 94 -14.25 7.81 -13.23
C LYS A 94 -13.90 9.13 -12.53
N TYR A 95 -14.42 9.36 -11.33
CA TYR A 95 -14.10 10.55 -10.54
C TYR A 95 -12.62 10.60 -10.17
N ILE A 96 -12.06 9.53 -9.60
CA ILE A 96 -10.62 9.46 -9.25
C ILE A 96 -9.75 9.70 -10.50
N ALA A 97 -10.10 9.08 -11.62
CA ALA A 97 -9.39 9.26 -12.89
C ALA A 97 -9.46 10.69 -13.41
N ARG A 98 -10.60 11.38 -13.22
CA ARG A 98 -10.76 12.80 -13.54
C ARG A 98 -9.89 13.65 -12.63
N CYS A 99 -9.95 13.45 -11.32
CA CYS A 99 -9.17 14.23 -10.36
C CYS A 99 -7.68 14.15 -10.66
N ARG A 100 -7.16 12.96 -11.01
CA ARG A 100 -5.77 12.77 -11.45
C ARG A 100 -5.38 13.68 -12.63
N LYS A 101 -6.28 13.89 -13.60
CA LYS A 101 -6.02 14.73 -14.79
C LYS A 101 -6.23 16.22 -14.55
N THR A 102 -7.02 16.60 -13.55
CA THR A 102 -7.37 18.01 -13.29
C THR A 102 -6.22 18.76 -12.60
N PRO A 103 -5.61 19.80 -13.21
CA PRO A 103 -4.43 20.48 -12.64
C PRO A 103 -4.70 21.26 -11.35
N SER A 104 -5.94 21.74 -11.14
CA SER A 104 -6.32 22.50 -9.95
C SER A 104 -6.39 21.66 -8.67
N ILE A 105 -6.41 20.32 -8.80
CA ILE A 105 -6.43 19.39 -7.69
C ILE A 105 -4.99 18.93 -7.43
N GLU A 106 -4.48 19.19 -6.24
CA GLU A 106 -3.15 18.77 -5.81
C GLU A 106 -3.16 17.40 -5.14
N HIS A 107 -4.06 17.18 -4.16
CA HIS A 107 -4.17 15.90 -3.45
C HIS A 107 -5.61 15.42 -3.35
N VAL A 108 -5.79 14.13 -3.66
CA VAL A 108 -7.00 13.36 -3.39
C VAL A 108 -6.63 12.30 -2.36
N PHE A 109 -7.09 12.51 -1.13
CA PHE A 109 -6.97 11.55 -0.05
C PHE A 109 -8.14 10.58 -0.12
N ILE A 110 -7.86 9.30 -0.27
CA ILE A 110 -8.88 8.26 -0.36
C ILE A 110 -8.75 7.37 0.87
N TRP A 111 -9.70 7.49 1.79
CA TRP A 111 -9.75 6.71 3.01
C TRP A 111 -10.63 5.48 2.83
N ILE A 112 -10.07 4.32 3.16
CA ILE A 112 -10.71 3.02 3.01
C ILE A 112 -10.62 2.25 4.32
N VAL A 113 -11.77 1.94 4.92
CA VAL A 113 -11.85 0.94 5.99
C VAL A 113 -12.24 -0.39 5.37
N GLU A 114 -11.29 -1.32 5.31
CA GLU A 114 -11.45 -2.60 4.62
C GLU A 114 -12.69 -3.38 5.12
N GLN A 115 -12.96 -3.34 6.43
CA GLN A 115 -14.09 -4.00 7.07
C GLN A 115 -15.46 -3.39 6.75
N LYS A 116 -15.51 -2.16 6.21
CA LYS A 116 -16.74 -1.45 5.89
C LYS A 116 -17.06 -1.40 4.39
N LEU A 117 -16.18 -1.94 3.55
CA LEU A 117 -16.42 -2.05 2.11
C LEU A 117 -17.50 -3.10 1.83
N GLN A 118 -18.40 -2.80 0.92
CA GLN A 118 -19.38 -3.77 0.43
C GLN A 118 -18.74 -4.64 -0.66
N ASP A 119 -18.04 -4.00 -1.59
CA ASP A 119 -17.36 -4.60 -2.72
C ASP A 119 -15.85 -4.69 -2.47
N THR A 120 -15.37 -5.91 -2.25
CA THR A 120 -13.96 -6.18 -1.96
C THR A 120 -13.01 -5.81 -3.12
N PHE A 121 -13.52 -5.71 -4.35
CA PHE A 121 -12.72 -5.34 -5.51
C PHE A 121 -12.38 -3.83 -5.57
N LEU A 122 -13.08 -2.99 -4.80
CA LEU A 122 -12.80 -1.54 -4.78
C LEU A 122 -11.39 -1.24 -4.31
N LEU A 123 -10.96 -1.89 -3.23
CA LEU A 123 -9.64 -1.69 -2.64
C LEU A 123 -8.50 -1.92 -3.64
N PRO A 124 -8.33 -3.12 -4.24
CA PRO A 124 -7.22 -3.38 -5.15
C PRO A 124 -7.25 -2.48 -6.40
N TYR A 125 -8.43 -2.12 -6.88
CA TYR A 125 -8.55 -1.21 -8.03
C TYR A 125 -8.10 0.23 -7.66
N ILE A 126 -8.53 0.73 -6.50
CA ILE A 126 -8.15 2.06 -6.02
C ILE A 126 -6.65 2.11 -5.69
N GLU A 127 -6.11 1.07 -5.06
CA GLU A 127 -4.65 0.94 -4.81
C GLU A 127 -3.86 0.93 -6.12
N HIS A 128 -4.37 0.28 -7.16
CA HIS A 128 -3.75 0.31 -8.48
C HIS A 128 -3.73 1.74 -9.07
N MET A 129 -4.78 2.54 -8.86
CA MET A 129 -4.84 3.94 -9.31
C MET A 129 -4.00 4.92 -8.49
N ALA A 130 -3.60 4.55 -7.28
CA ALA A 130 -2.92 5.42 -6.33
C ALA A 130 -1.45 5.68 -6.67
N ASP A 131 -0.95 6.86 -6.30
CA ASP A 131 0.47 7.19 -6.32
C ASP A 131 1.16 6.73 -5.03
N SER A 132 0.46 6.78 -3.91
CA SER A 132 0.89 6.17 -2.64
C SER A 132 -0.26 5.46 -1.92
N VAL A 133 0.11 4.43 -1.15
CA VAL A 133 -0.79 3.69 -0.27
C VAL A 133 -0.17 3.65 1.13
N THR A 134 -0.84 4.26 2.09
CA THR A 134 -0.52 4.17 3.51
C THR A 134 -1.46 3.15 4.14
N THR A 135 -0.93 2.08 4.71
CA THR A 135 -1.74 1.07 5.41
C THR A 135 -1.46 1.14 6.89
N PHE A 136 -2.46 1.49 7.69
CA PHE A 136 -2.42 1.31 9.14
C PHE A 136 -2.67 -0.16 9.44
N GLU A 137 -1.62 -0.91 9.76
CA GLU A 137 -1.68 -2.36 9.97
C GLU A 137 -2.22 -2.68 11.37
N ASP A 138 -1.75 -1.95 12.37
CA ASP A 138 -2.24 -2.01 13.75
C ASP A 138 -2.10 -0.63 14.44
N LYS A 139 -2.22 -0.60 15.77
CA LYS A 139 -2.18 0.65 16.55
C LYS A 139 -0.82 1.35 16.56
N THR A 140 0.26 0.66 16.22
CA THR A 140 1.63 1.18 16.29
C THR A 140 2.42 0.99 14.99
N HIS A 141 1.93 0.18 14.06
CA HIS A 141 2.63 -0.14 12.82
C HIS A 141 1.83 0.33 11.59
N LEU A 142 2.57 0.88 10.62
CA LEU A 142 2.04 1.19 9.31
C LEU A 142 3.03 0.85 8.22
N SER A 143 2.53 0.63 7.01
CA SER A 143 3.33 0.54 5.80
C SER A 143 3.00 1.67 4.83
N LEU A 144 4.03 2.14 4.12
CA LEU A 144 3.90 3.17 3.09
C LEU A 144 4.49 2.63 1.79
N LEU A 145 3.62 2.46 0.81
CA LEU A 145 3.96 2.15 -0.56
C LEU A 145 3.91 3.45 -1.38
N VAL A 146 4.98 3.74 -2.12
CA VAL A 146 5.05 4.91 -3.02
C VAL A 146 5.47 4.44 -4.41
N LYS A 147 4.68 4.80 -5.43
CA LYS A 147 4.99 4.60 -6.84
C LYS A 147 5.70 5.85 -7.36
N LYS A 148 6.95 5.69 -7.80
CA LYS A 148 7.74 6.78 -8.36
C LYS A 148 7.41 6.97 -9.83
N PRO A 149 7.57 8.19 -10.40
CA PRO A 149 7.41 8.44 -11.83
C PRO A 149 8.31 7.56 -12.72
N THR A 150 9.42 7.07 -12.20
CA THR A 150 10.34 6.15 -12.90
C THR A 150 9.80 4.73 -13.04
N GLY A 151 8.61 4.42 -12.50
CA GLY A 151 8.05 3.07 -12.42
C GLY A 151 8.55 2.25 -11.23
N ALA A 152 9.53 2.76 -10.47
CA ALA A 152 10.00 2.10 -9.26
C ALA A 152 8.95 2.20 -8.14
N VAL A 153 8.78 1.12 -7.38
CA VAL A 153 7.90 1.08 -6.21
C VAL A 153 8.74 0.91 -4.96
N THR A 154 8.54 1.77 -3.96
CA THR A 154 9.16 1.64 -2.63
C THR A 154 8.10 1.24 -1.63
N ASN A 155 8.34 0.18 -0.86
CA ASN A 155 7.49 -0.22 0.25
C ASN A 155 8.32 -0.23 1.53
N LYS A 156 7.94 0.61 2.49
CA LYS A 156 8.62 0.78 3.77
C LYS A 156 7.66 0.57 4.93
N TYR A 157 8.19 0.07 6.03
CA TYR A 157 7.43 -0.21 7.25
C TYR A 157 7.89 0.74 8.33
N TYR A 158 6.95 1.19 9.13
CA TYR A 158 7.18 2.20 10.15
C TYR A 158 6.46 1.83 11.44
N GLU A 159 7.10 2.20 12.54
CA GLU A 159 6.45 2.30 13.84
C GLU A 159 6.08 3.77 14.11
N PHE A 160 4.92 3.99 14.73
CA PHE A 160 4.45 5.30 15.17
C PHE A 160 3.85 5.22 16.57
N ASP A 161 3.84 6.37 17.25
CA ASP A 161 3.23 6.51 18.57
C ASP A 161 1.77 7.00 18.42
N PRO A 162 0.75 6.18 18.74
CA PRO A 162 -0.65 6.55 18.59
C PRO A 162 -1.12 7.59 19.63
N MET A 163 -0.31 7.87 20.67
CA MET A 163 -0.66 8.84 21.71
C MET A 163 -0.33 10.28 21.31
N LYS A 164 0.37 10.48 20.18
CA LYS A 164 0.74 11.80 19.68
C LYS A 164 -0.26 12.26 18.62
N ASP A 165 -0.57 13.56 18.64
CA ASP A 165 -1.46 14.19 17.65
C ASP A 165 -0.90 14.12 16.21
N SER A 166 0.43 14.08 16.08
CA SER A 166 1.13 13.89 14.81
C SER A 166 1.76 12.51 14.70
N PHE A 167 1.66 11.91 13.52
CA PHE A 167 2.25 10.61 13.21
C PHE A 167 3.76 10.75 12.97
N PHE A 168 4.54 10.74 14.05
CA PHE A 168 5.99 10.57 13.99
C PHE A 168 6.31 9.09 13.73
N ILE A 169 6.97 8.84 12.61
CA ILE A 169 7.31 7.51 12.12
C ILE A 169 8.80 7.22 12.26
N VAL A 170 9.12 5.98 12.58
CA VAL A 170 10.48 5.41 12.66
C VAL A 170 10.52 4.21 11.73
N GLU A 171 11.42 4.21 10.74
CA GLU A 171 11.51 3.10 9.76
C GLU A 171 11.98 1.81 10.44
N VAL A 172 11.24 0.73 10.25
CA VAL A 172 11.55 -0.58 10.82
C VAL A 172 11.72 -1.63 9.74
N LYS A 173 12.61 -2.60 9.99
CA LYS A 173 12.72 -3.78 9.11
C LYS A 173 11.60 -4.74 9.47
N ARG A 174 10.77 -5.09 8.49
CA ARG A 174 9.74 -6.12 8.67
C ARG A 174 10.41 -7.46 8.98
N SER A 175 10.30 -7.95 10.21
CA SER A 175 10.58 -9.34 10.52
C SER A 175 9.57 -10.20 9.77
N ALA A 176 10.04 -11.23 9.07
CA ALA A 176 9.27 -12.03 8.13
C ALA A 176 8.09 -12.83 8.72
N SER A 177 7.70 -12.61 9.98
CA SER A 177 6.64 -13.37 10.65
C SER A 177 5.21 -12.90 10.31
N ALA A 178 5.01 -11.70 9.75
CA ALA A 178 3.67 -11.13 9.56
C ALA A 178 3.07 -11.37 8.15
N LYS A 179 3.32 -12.54 7.54
CA LYS A 179 2.70 -12.95 6.26
C LYS A 179 1.88 -14.24 6.34
N GLN A 180 1.56 -14.74 7.53
CA GLN A 180 0.68 -15.89 7.72
C GLN A 180 -0.48 -15.54 8.64
N SER A 181 -1.60 -15.10 8.07
CA SER A 181 -2.91 -15.25 8.71
C SER A 181 -4.04 -14.98 7.72
N THR A 182 -4.05 -15.75 6.64
CA THR A 182 -5.26 -16.15 5.90
C THR A 182 -4.99 -17.52 5.28
N ALA A 183 -4.92 -18.54 6.11
CA ALA A 183 -5.16 -19.92 5.69
C ALA A 183 -5.74 -20.69 6.87
N THR A 184 -6.90 -21.27 6.57
CA THR A 184 -7.75 -22.10 7.40
C THR A 184 -6.99 -23.29 8.02
N LYS A 185 -7.52 -23.75 9.16
CA LYS A 185 -7.29 -25.01 9.88
C LYS A 185 -6.57 -26.16 9.14
N GLU A 186 -5.85 -26.90 9.99
CA GLU A 186 -5.44 -28.33 9.93
C GLU A 186 -4.02 -28.68 9.44
N GLU A 187 -3.31 -29.29 10.40
CA GLU A 187 -2.40 -30.42 10.29
C GLU A 187 -0.97 -30.28 9.72
N VAL A 188 -0.05 -30.62 10.63
CA VAL A 188 1.20 -31.36 10.44
C VAL A 188 2.32 -30.67 9.66
N ASP A 189 3.38 -30.39 10.42
CA ASP A 189 4.71 -29.95 10.03
C ASP A 189 5.29 -30.80 8.86
N PRO A 190 5.60 -30.23 7.68
CA PRO A 190 6.44 -30.87 6.69
C PRO A 190 7.92 -30.45 6.85
N PRO A 191 8.88 -31.37 6.66
CA PRO A 191 10.30 -31.03 6.81
C PRO A 191 10.76 -30.07 5.70
N ALA A 192 11.76 -29.26 6.03
CA ALA A 192 12.34 -28.22 5.18
C ALA A 192 12.64 -28.70 3.74
N PRO A 193 12.32 -27.90 2.70
CA PRO A 193 12.49 -28.32 1.32
C PRO A 193 13.98 -28.32 0.93
N ASN A 194 14.48 -29.50 0.56
CA ASN A 194 15.82 -29.68 0.04
C ASN A 194 15.87 -29.18 -1.44
N PRO A 195 16.67 -28.16 -1.79
CA PRO A 195 16.69 -27.56 -3.12
C PRO A 195 17.23 -28.49 -4.24
N ALA A 196 17.70 -29.70 -3.90
CA ALA A 196 18.08 -30.73 -4.87
C ALA A 196 16.89 -31.53 -5.42
N ALA A 197 15.66 -31.33 -4.92
CA ALA A 197 14.44 -31.99 -5.42
C ALA A 197 13.72 -31.20 -6.53
N LEU A 198 14.20 -30.00 -6.89
CA LEU A 198 13.71 -29.20 -8.03
C LEU A 198 14.36 -29.66 -9.36
N GLY A 199 14.49 -30.97 -9.54
CA GLY A 199 14.94 -31.58 -10.78
C GLY A 199 13.80 -31.64 -11.78
N THR A 200 13.87 -30.80 -12.81
CA THR A 200 13.25 -30.91 -14.14
C THR A 200 11.97 -31.76 -14.23
N PHE A 201 10.80 -31.10 -14.25
CA PHE A 201 9.54 -31.73 -14.64
C PHE A 201 9.71 -32.36 -16.04
N LYS A 202 9.83 -33.69 -16.11
CA LYS A 202 9.54 -34.44 -17.33
C LYS A 202 8.04 -34.39 -17.53
N ILE A 203 7.61 -33.57 -18.49
CA ILE A 203 6.24 -33.64 -18.99
C ILE A 203 6.23 -34.81 -19.96
N ASP A 204 5.75 -35.97 -19.51
CA ASP A 204 5.46 -37.08 -20.40
C ASP A 204 4.20 -36.71 -21.20
N LEU A 205 4.42 -36.20 -22.41
CA LEU A 205 3.36 -35.92 -23.39
C LEU A 205 2.70 -37.26 -23.75
N LYS A 206 1.37 -37.31 -23.64
CA LYS A 206 0.59 -38.50 -24.06
C LYS A 206 0.64 -38.60 -25.59
N ASP A 207 0.60 -39.83 -26.11
CA ASP A 207 0.73 -40.11 -27.56
C ASP A 207 -0.24 -39.30 -28.45
N GLU A 208 -1.40 -38.92 -27.91
CA GLU A 208 -2.39 -38.07 -28.59
C GLU A 208 -1.90 -36.63 -28.84
N GLU A 209 -1.08 -36.06 -27.95
CA GLU A 209 -0.52 -34.70 -28.10
C GLU A 209 0.66 -34.68 -29.09
N ILE A 210 1.41 -35.78 -29.20
CA ILE A 210 2.47 -35.95 -30.21
C ILE A 210 1.85 -36.06 -31.61
N ALA A 211 0.73 -36.77 -31.75
CA ALA A 211 -0.01 -36.88 -33.02
C ALA A 211 -0.55 -35.52 -33.49
N ALA A 212 -1.08 -34.69 -32.58
CA ALA A 212 -1.56 -33.35 -32.91
C ALA A 212 -0.43 -32.41 -33.37
N LYS A 213 0.76 -32.51 -32.77
CA LYS A 213 1.93 -31.73 -33.19
C LYS A 213 2.40 -32.10 -34.60
N ASN A 214 2.44 -33.40 -34.94
CA ASN A 214 2.84 -33.84 -36.27
C ASN A 214 1.81 -33.46 -37.35
N ALA A 215 0.51 -33.42 -37.01
CA ALA A 215 -0.56 -33.02 -37.91
C ALA A 215 -0.60 -31.51 -38.24
N LEU A 216 0.09 -30.67 -37.46
CA LEU A 216 0.19 -29.21 -37.67
C LEU A 216 1.39 -28.79 -38.54
N THR A 217 2.21 -29.74 -38.98
CA THR A 217 3.31 -29.48 -39.91
C THR A 217 2.76 -29.48 -41.35
N LEU A 218 2.48 -28.30 -41.89
CA LEU A 218 2.09 -28.13 -43.29
C LEU A 218 3.31 -28.30 -44.22
N PRO A 219 3.18 -29.02 -45.35
CA PRO A 219 4.30 -29.40 -46.20
C PRO A 219 4.62 -28.30 -47.24
N PHE A 220 5.30 -27.23 -46.84
CA PHE A 220 5.87 -26.26 -47.80
C PHE A 220 7.23 -25.70 -47.38
N GLU A 221 8.11 -26.56 -46.86
CA GLU A 221 9.56 -26.31 -46.89
C GLU A 221 10.28 -27.54 -47.45
N LEU A 222 10.28 -27.62 -48.79
CA LEU A 222 11.30 -28.31 -49.59
C LEU A 222 11.92 -27.27 -50.52
#